data_AF-A0A562IR29-F1
#
_entry.id   AF-A0A562IR29-F1
#
_cell.length_a   1.000
_cell.length_b   1.000
_cell.length_c   1.000
_cell.angle_alpha   90.00
_cell.angle_beta   90.00
_cell.angle_gamma   90.00
#
_symmetry.space_group_name_H-M   'P 1'
#
loop_
_entity.id
_entity.type
_entity.pdbx_description
1 polymer ?
#
loop_
_entity_poly.entity_id
_entity_poly.type
_entity_poly.pdbx_seq_one_letter_code
_entity_poly.pdbx_strand_id
1 'polypeptide(L)'
;MAYADALAAGTGPVAVDAERASGYRYGQRAYLVQLRRAGAGTGLIDPVPLPDLSVLQAAIADAEWVLHAANQDLPSLAEIGLVPARLFDTELAARLAGLPRVGLGAVVESLLGFRLEKGHSAADWSTRPLPEDWLVYAALDVEVLVDLRDALAALLEEQGKTEWARQEFDAILAAGPPAPKADPWRRTSGMHGLRSRRQLGMLRSLWQARDDLARRRDVAPGRVLPDAAMVSAVQADPANEGALLELPVFRGRANRKLVSTWFGALTRGRELPETELPLHSKPGDGPPPVNRWADRDPAAAARLKAARAGLAQVSEQWSVPVENLLSPDLVRRLMWTPPTPADTDAVATALRAGGAREWQVGLTGELLTDAIAQG
;
A
#
# COMPACT_ATOMS: atom_id res chain seq x y z
N MET A 1 -5.22 18.99 -25.20
CA MET A 1 -5.16 20.46 -25.17
C MET A 1 -6.46 21.05 -24.64
N ALA A 2 -7.60 20.94 -25.32
CA ALA A 2 -8.87 21.56 -24.87
C ALA A 2 -9.26 21.29 -23.39
N TYR A 3 -9.10 20.05 -22.90
CA TYR A 3 -9.37 19.75 -21.49
C TYR A 3 -8.34 20.34 -20.51
N ALA A 4 -7.08 20.43 -20.91
CA ALA A 4 -6.05 21.10 -20.11
C ALA A 4 -6.35 22.60 -19.96
N ASP A 5 -6.79 23.25 -21.04
CA ASP A 5 -7.20 24.65 -21.01
C ASP A 5 -8.41 24.86 -20.08
N ALA A 6 -9.38 23.94 -20.12
CA ALA A 6 -10.52 23.94 -19.21
C ALA A 6 -10.11 23.75 -17.74
N LEU A 7 -9.19 22.82 -17.46
CA LEU A 7 -8.62 22.62 -16.12
C LEU A 7 -7.90 23.87 -15.60
N ALA A 8 -7.12 24.53 -16.45
CA ALA A 8 -6.41 25.77 -16.11
C ALA A 8 -7.36 26.93 -15.81
N ALA A 9 -8.48 27.01 -16.55
CA ALA A 9 -9.53 28.01 -16.34
C ALA A 9 -10.44 27.70 -15.14
N GLY A 10 -10.46 26.45 -14.67
CA GLY A 10 -11.24 26.03 -13.51
C GLY A 10 -10.69 26.59 -12.19
N THR A 11 -11.51 26.52 -11.14
CA THR A 11 -11.18 27.09 -9.82
C THR A 11 -11.22 26.05 -8.71
N GLY A 12 -10.50 26.30 -7.62
CA GLY A 12 -10.50 25.44 -6.44
C GLY A 12 -9.68 24.15 -6.60
N PRO A 13 -9.88 23.18 -5.69
CA PRO A 13 -9.20 21.88 -5.70
C PRO A 13 -9.51 21.05 -6.95
N VAL A 14 -8.67 20.05 -7.21
CA VAL A 14 -8.83 19.09 -8.29
C VAL A 14 -9.05 17.71 -7.71
N ALA A 15 -10.20 17.11 -7.97
CA ALA A 15 -10.46 15.70 -7.66
C ALA A 15 -9.67 14.81 -8.64
N VAL A 16 -8.96 13.82 -8.11
CA VAL A 16 -8.10 12.92 -8.87
C VAL A 16 -8.35 11.48 -8.45
N ASP A 17 -8.43 10.59 -9.43
CA ASP A 17 -8.47 9.14 -9.24
C ASP A 17 -7.73 8.42 -10.38
N ALA A 18 -7.38 7.14 -10.19
CA ALA A 18 -6.72 6.35 -11.21
C ALA A 18 -7.09 4.87 -11.16
N GLU A 19 -7.39 4.30 -12.33
CA GLU A 19 -7.72 2.88 -12.47
C GLU A 19 -6.56 2.03 -12.94
N ARG A 20 -6.47 0.81 -12.40
CA ARG A 20 -5.40 -0.15 -12.68
C ARG A 20 -5.97 -1.52 -13.07
N ALA A 21 -5.27 -2.24 -13.93
CA ALA A 21 -5.62 -3.62 -14.29
C ALA A 21 -5.03 -4.66 -13.31
N SER A 22 -5.22 -4.43 -12.01
CA SER A 22 -4.64 -5.24 -10.94
C SER A 22 -5.14 -6.68 -10.98
N GLY A 23 -4.22 -7.64 -10.95
CA GLY A 23 -4.55 -9.06 -11.09
C GLY A 23 -4.76 -9.53 -12.53
N TYR A 24 -4.68 -8.64 -13.53
CA TYR A 24 -4.68 -8.96 -14.95
C TYR A 24 -3.31 -8.68 -15.59
N ARG A 25 -2.74 -7.50 -15.31
CA ARG A 25 -1.46 -7.02 -15.84
C ARG A 25 -0.34 -7.12 -14.83
N TYR A 26 0.91 -7.01 -15.29
CA TYR A 26 2.08 -7.20 -14.43
C TYR A 26 2.28 -6.02 -13.47
N GLY A 27 2.30 -4.81 -14.03
CA GLY A 27 2.57 -3.58 -13.29
C GLY A 27 1.36 -3.02 -12.56
N GLN A 28 1.55 -1.83 -11.98
CA GLN A 28 0.50 -1.05 -11.34
C GLN A 28 0.30 0.30 -12.04
N ARG A 29 0.70 0.40 -13.32
CA ARG A 29 0.48 1.61 -14.13
C ARG A 29 -1.01 1.93 -14.22
N ALA A 30 -1.32 3.22 -14.30
CA ALA A 30 -2.66 3.68 -14.58
C ALA A 30 -3.08 3.26 -16.00
N TYR A 31 -4.35 2.86 -16.14
CA TYR A 31 -5.03 2.60 -17.41
C TYR A 31 -6.20 3.56 -17.64
N LEU A 32 -6.59 4.33 -16.62
CA LEU A 32 -7.47 5.48 -16.73
C LEU A 32 -7.04 6.46 -15.64
N VAL A 33 -7.09 7.75 -15.94
CA VAL A 33 -6.93 8.82 -14.95
C VAL A 33 -8.16 9.70 -15.02
N GLN A 34 -8.75 9.97 -13.87
CA GLN A 34 -9.93 10.79 -13.74
C GLN A 34 -9.53 12.10 -13.07
N LEU A 35 -9.93 13.20 -13.67
CA LEU A 35 -9.70 14.54 -13.13
C LEU A 35 -11.01 15.31 -13.15
N ARG A 36 -11.29 16.07 -12.10
CA ARG A 36 -12.40 17.02 -12.10
C ARG A 36 -12.03 18.30 -11.36
N ARG A 37 -12.39 19.43 -11.94
CA ARG A 37 -12.25 20.76 -11.34
C ARG A 37 -13.50 21.60 -11.61
N ALA A 38 -13.91 22.44 -10.67
CA ALA A 38 -15.04 23.33 -10.86
C ALA A 38 -14.83 24.22 -12.10
N GLY A 39 -15.78 24.21 -13.03
CA GLY A 39 -15.69 24.90 -14.33
C GLY A 39 -15.07 24.11 -15.47
N ALA A 40 -14.31 23.04 -15.20
CA ALA A 40 -13.68 22.21 -16.22
C ALA A 40 -14.51 20.96 -16.62
N GLY A 41 -15.42 20.53 -15.73
CA GLY A 41 -16.11 19.26 -15.85
C GLY A 41 -15.24 18.07 -15.45
N THR A 42 -15.69 16.86 -15.80
CA THR A 42 -14.97 15.60 -15.54
C THR A 42 -14.26 15.12 -16.80
N GLY A 43 -12.97 14.86 -16.68
CA GLY A 43 -12.13 14.29 -17.72
C GLY A 43 -11.74 12.86 -17.39
N LEU A 44 -11.90 11.97 -18.37
CA LEU A 44 -11.45 10.58 -18.33
C LEU A 44 -10.33 10.41 -19.33
N ILE A 45 -9.10 10.32 -18.86
CA ILE A 45 -7.88 10.36 -19.67
C ILE A 45 -7.32 8.94 -19.79
N ASP A 46 -7.16 8.46 -21.02
CA ASP A 46 -6.45 7.21 -21.30
C ASP A 46 -4.94 7.48 -21.35
N PRO A 47 -4.14 7.05 -20.35
CA PRO A 47 -2.69 7.24 -20.34
C PRO A 47 -1.94 6.27 -21.26
N VAL A 48 -2.60 5.23 -21.81
CA VAL A 48 -1.91 4.22 -22.65
C VAL A 48 -1.33 4.83 -23.94
N PRO A 49 -2.08 5.61 -24.74
CA PRO A 49 -1.52 6.35 -25.86
C PRO A 49 -0.82 7.67 -25.45
N LEU A 50 -0.95 8.09 -24.19
CA LEU A 50 -0.46 9.35 -23.65
C LEU A 50 0.45 9.08 -22.44
N PRO A 51 1.69 8.59 -22.65
CA PRO A 51 2.56 8.15 -21.57
C PRO A 51 3.09 9.30 -20.69
N ASP A 52 2.86 10.55 -21.09
CA ASP A 52 3.22 11.74 -20.32
C ASP A 52 2.03 12.71 -20.29
N LEU A 53 1.55 12.99 -19.09
CA LEU A 53 0.44 13.91 -18.80
C LEU A 53 0.93 15.22 -18.16
N SER A 54 2.21 15.58 -18.31
CA SER A 54 2.78 16.85 -17.81
C SER A 54 2.01 18.10 -18.28
N VAL A 55 1.32 18.03 -19.42
CA VAL A 55 0.41 19.09 -19.87
C VAL A 55 -0.77 19.33 -18.91
N LEU A 56 -1.29 18.26 -18.29
CA LEU A 56 -2.33 18.35 -17.27
C LEU A 56 -1.73 18.82 -15.94
N GLN A 57 -0.53 18.36 -15.58
CA GLN A 57 0.19 18.87 -14.41
C GLN A 57 0.37 20.39 -14.48
N ALA A 58 0.79 20.91 -15.63
CA ALA A 58 0.96 22.35 -15.85
C ALA A 58 -0.36 23.11 -15.73
N ALA A 59 -1.47 22.52 -16.18
CA ALA A 59 -2.81 23.10 -16.06
C ALA A 59 -3.36 23.09 -14.62
N ILE A 60 -3.05 22.05 -13.85
CA ILE A 60 -3.44 21.94 -12.43
C ILE A 60 -2.61 22.90 -11.57
N ALA A 61 -1.34 23.11 -11.94
CA ALA A 61 -0.40 24.00 -11.25
C ALA A 61 -0.24 23.66 -9.76
N ASP A 62 -0.54 24.61 -8.87
CA ASP A 62 -0.41 24.51 -7.42
C ASP A 62 -1.73 24.20 -6.70
N ALA A 63 -2.78 23.84 -7.44
CA ALA A 63 -4.06 23.48 -6.85
C ALA A 63 -3.93 22.27 -5.92
N GLU A 64 -4.75 22.24 -4.88
CA GLU A 64 -4.86 21.09 -3.97
C GLU A 64 -5.49 19.90 -4.70
N TRP A 65 -4.86 18.74 -4.59
CA TRP A 65 -5.42 17.49 -5.13
C TRP A 65 -6.25 16.82 -4.07
N VAL A 66 -7.43 16.34 -4.44
CA VAL A 66 -8.31 15.56 -3.58
C VAL A 66 -8.32 14.14 -4.09
N LEU A 67 -7.83 13.21 -3.28
CA LEU A 67 -7.83 11.78 -3.56
C LEU A 67 -8.51 11.02 -2.42
N HIS A 68 -8.90 9.78 -2.69
CA HIS A 68 -9.29 8.84 -1.67
C HIS A 68 -8.24 7.73 -1.58
N ALA A 69 -7.59 7.58 -0.43
CA ALA A 69 -6.52 6.58 -0.27
C ALA A 69 -5.30 6.85 -1.17
N ALA A 70 -4.80 8.09 -1.17
CA ALA A 70 -3.84 8.63 -2.16
C ALA A 70 -2.58 7.77 -2.36
N ASN A 71 -2.11 7.09 -1.30
CA ASN A 71 -0.97 6.16 -1.38
C ASN A 71 -1.12 5.05 -2.43
N GLN A 72 -2.35 4.72 -2.83
CA GLN A 72 -2.62 3.72 -3.86
C GLN A 72 -2.36 4.27 -5.28
N ASP A 73 -2.67 5.54 -5.51
CA ASP A 73 -2.69 6.14 -6.86
C ASP A 73 -1.43 6.94 -7.17
N LEU A 74 -0.89 7.66 -6.18
CA LEU A 74 0.26 8.55 -6.34
C LEU A 74 1.46 7.90 -7.06
N PRO A 75 1.87 6.65 -6.77
CA PRO A 75 2.96 6.02 -7.50
C PRO A 75 2.69 5.90 -9.00
N SER A 76 1.47 5.50 -9.37
CA SER A 76 1.08 5.29 -10.77
C SER A 76 0.85 6.62 -11.52
N LEU A 77 0.42 7.66 -10.82
CA LEU A 77 0.30 9.02 -11.35
C LEU A 77 1.68 9.64 -11.60
N ALA A 78 2.63 9.44 -10.68
CA ALA A 78 4.00 9.94 -10.84
C ALA A 78 4.70 9.36 -12.08
N GLU A 79 4.43 8.09 -12.43
CA GLU A 79 4.98 7.44 -13.65
C GLU A 79 4.56 8.14 -14.95
N ILE A 80 3.45 8.89 -14.95
CA ILE A 80 2.90 9.61 -16.11
C ILE A 80 2.98 11.14 -15.96
N GLY A 81 3.88 11.64 -15.10
CA GLY A 81 4.16 13.08 -14.98
C GLY A 81 3.17 13.86 -14.10
N LEU A 82 2.37 13.16 -13.28
CA LEU A 82 1.36 13.74 -12.39
C LEU A 82 1.82 13.64 -10.93
N VAL A 83 2.17 14.78 -10.31
CA VAL A 83 2.71 14.87 -8.94
C VAL A 83 2.10 16.07 -8.20
N PRO A 84 1.30 15.86 -7.14
CA PRO A 84 0.73 16.94 -6.35
C PRO A 84 1.76 17.65 -5.47
N ALA A 85 1.64 18.97 -5.36
CA ALA A 85 2.32 19.76 -4.32
C ALA A 85 1.49 19.91 -3.04
N ARG A 86 0.17 19.72 -3.15
CA ARG A 86 -0.81 19.84 -2.06
C ARG A 86 -1.81 18.71 -2.17
N LEU A 87 -2.16 18.10 -1.04
CA LEU A 87 -3.01 16.92 -0.97
C LEU A 87 -4.07 17.08 0.12
N PHE A 88 -5.27 16.60 -0.19
CA PHE A 88 -6.29 16.24 0.77
C PHE A 88 -6.67 14.76 0.53
N ASP A 89 -6.30 13.87 1.44
CA ASP A 89 -6.68 12.46 1.37
C ASP A 89 -7.96 12.23 2.18
N THR A 90 -9.07 11.96 1.48
CA THR A 90 -10.39 11.80 2.10
C THR A 90 -10.51 10.51 2.92
N GLU A 91 -9.77 9.44 2.63
CA GLU A 91 -9.77 8.23 3.47
C GLU A 91 -9.09 8.52 4.80
N LEU A 92 -7.93 9.16 4.75
CA LEU A 92 -7.15 9.48 5.94
C LEU A 92 -7.84 10.55 6.80
N ALA A 93 -8.43 11.57 6.16
CA ALA A 93 -9.28 12.55 6.84
C ALA A 93 -10.45 11.87 7.57
N ALA A 94 -11.18 10.97 6.91
CA ALA A 94 -12.28 10.23 7.52
C ALA A 94 -11.81 9.39 8.73
N ARG A 95 -10.62 8.79 8.63
CA ARG A 95 -10.03 8.00 9.71
C ARG A 95 -9.63 8.85 10.92
N LEU A 96 -9.01 10.00 10.69
CA LEU A 96 -8.69 10.97 11.76
C LEU A 96 -9.95 11.58 12.38
N ALA A 97 -11.00 11.75 11.58
CA ALA A 97 -12.30 12.22 12.05
C ALA A 97 -13.10 11.16 12.84
N GLY A 98 -12.57 9.92 12.96
CA GLY A 98 -13.16 8.85 13.75
C GLY A 98 -14.33 8.12 13.09
N LEU A 99 -14.46 8.20 11.75
CA LEU A 99 -15.54 7.51 11.05
C LEU A 99 -15.36 5.98 11.12
N PRO A 100 -16.43 5.21 11.37
CA PRO A 100 -16.35 3.76 11.56
C PRO A 100 -16.03 2.99 10.27
N ARG A 101 -16.35 3.57 9.11
CA ARG A 101 -16.04 3.04 7.79
C ARG A 101 -15.46 4.16 6.95
N VAL A 102 -14.28 3.91 6.39
CA VAL A 102 -13.51 4.95 5.68
C VAL A 102 -13.44 4.76 4.18
N GLY A 103 -13.97 3.67 3.62
CA GLY A 103 -14.01 3.48 2.16
C GLY A 103 -14.96 4.46 1.47
N LEU A 104 -14.59 4.94 0.29
CA LEU A 104 -15.23 6.06 -0.43
C LEU A 104 -16.76 6.03 -0.37
N GLY A 105 -17.38 4.96 -0.85
CA GLY A 105 -18.84 4.84 -0.88
C GLY A 105 -19.50 4.92 0.51
N ALA A 106 -18.84 4.44 1.57
CA ALA A 106 -19.36 4.54 2.93
C ALA A 106 -19.27 5.96 3.50
N VAL A 107 -18.19 6.68 3.19
CA VAL A 107 -17.99 8.06 3.64
C VAL A 107 -18.92 9.00 2.89
N VAL A 108 -19.05 8.82 1.57
CA VAL A 108 -19.99 9.57 0.72
C VAL A 108 -21.43 9.38 1.19
N GLU A 109 -21.84 8.14 1.49
CA GLU A 109 -23.18 7.88 2.05
C GLU A 109 -23.38 8.58 3.40
N SER A 110 -22.37 8.51 4.28
CA SER A 110 -22.48 9.07 5.63
C SER A 110 -22.51 10.60 5.66
N LEU A 111 -21.75 11.28 4.79
CA LEU A 111 -21.56 12.74 4.86
C LEU A 111 -22.35 13.51 3.81
N LEU A 112 -22.55 12.93 2.62
CA LEU A 112 -23.24 13.59 1.51
C LEU A 112 -24.63 13.01 1.24
N GLY A 113 -24.97 11.85 1.83
CA GLY A 113 -26.26 11.19 1.64
C GLY A 113 -26.43 10.50 0.28
N PHE A 114 -25.36 10.42 -0.53
CA PHE A 114 -25.36 9.72 -1.82
C PHE A 114 -24.96 8.26 -1.67
N ARG A 115 -25.51 7.38 -2.50
CA ARG A 115 -25.04 6.01 -2.64
C ARG A 115 -24.32 5.87 -3.96
N LEU A 116 -23.02 5.59 -3.90
CA LEU A 116 -22.25 5.24 -5.09
C LEU A 116 -22.66 3.87 -5.59
N GLU A 117 -22.78 3.74 -6.90
CA GLU A 117 -23.08 2.47 -7.54
C GLU A 117 -21.91 1.49 -7.33
N LYS A 118 -22.23 0.26 -6.95
CA LYS A 118 -21.20 -0.77 -6.75
C LYS A 118 -20.78 -1.31 -8.11
N GLY A 119 -19.52 -1.14 -8.49
CA GLY A 119 -19.05 -1.70 -9.76
C GLY A 119 -17.54 -1.65 -9.93
N HIS A 120 -17.07 -2.41 -10.92
CA HIS A 120 -15.81 -2.28 -11.69
C HIS A 120 -14.44 -2.10 -11.00
N SER A 121 -14.33 -2.00 -9.67
CA SER A 121 -13.05 -1.88 -8.96
C SER A 121 -12.08 -3.06 -9.17
N ALA A 122 -12.58 -4.23 -9.60
CA ALA A 122 -11.79 -5.42 -9.95
C ALA A 122 -11.81 -5.74 -11.46
N ALA A 123 -12.17 -4.77 -12.30
CA ALA A 123 -12.22 -4.92 -13.74
C ALA A 123 -10.81 -4.94 -14.38
N ASP A 124 -10.73 -5.51 -15.59
CA ASP A 124 -9.52 -5.40 -16.41
C ASP A 124 -9.50 -4.05 -17.14
N TRP A 125 -9.12 -2.99 -16.43
CA TRP A 125 -9.04 -1.63 -16.98
C TRP A 125 -8.08 -1.46 -18.18
N SER A 126 -7.33 -2.51 -18.55
CA SER A 126 -6.59 -2.54 -19.82
C SER A 126 -7.45 -2.81 -21.05
N THR A 127 -8.74 -3.10 -20.86
CA THR A 127 -9.71 -3.34 -21.94
C THR A 127 -9.91 -2.10 -22.79
N ARG A 128 -9.95 -2.26 -24.12
CA ARG A 128 -10.26 -1.20 -25.08
C ARG A 128 -11.19 -1.70 -26.19
N PRO A 129 -12.22 -0.92 -26.60
CA PRO A 129 -12.68 0.31 -25.94
C PRO A 129 -13.20 0.03 -24.52
N LEU A 130 -13.17 1.03 -23.65
CA LEU A 130 -13.74 0.91 -22.30
C LEU A 130 -15.28 0.87 -22.41
N PRO A 131 -15.96 -0.06 -21.72
CA PRO A 131 -17.42 -0.09 -21.61
C PRO A 131 -17.98 1.20 -21.00
N GLU A 132 -19.19 1.60 -21.41
CA GLU A 132 -19.83 2.85 -20.95
C GLU A 132 -20.12 2.84 -19.44
N ASP A 133 -20.56 1.71 -18.89
CA ASP A 133 -20.77 1.51 -17.45
C ASP A 133 -19.48 1.72 -16.64
N TRP A 134 -18.31 1.36 -17.19
CA TRP A 134 -17.02 1.61 -16.54
C TRP A 134 -16.65 3.10 -16.58
N LEU A 135 -16.94 3.79 -17.68
CA LEU A 135 -16.71 5.24 -17.78
C LEU A 135 -17.59 6.03 -16.81
N VAL A 136 -18.86 5.63 -16.67
CA VAL A 136 -19.80 6.23 -15.70
C VAL A 136 -19.29 6.00 -14.28
N TYR A 137 -18.92 4.76 -13.94
CA TYR A 137 -18.34 4.42 -12.64
C TYR A 137 -17.12 5.31 -12.33
N ALA A 138 -16.16 5.38 -13.24
CA ALA A 138 -14.94 6.17 -13.08
C ALA A 138 -15.22 7.68 -12.92
N ALA A 139 -16.21 8.21 -13.64
CA ALA A 139 -16.58 9.62 -13.53
C ALA A 139 -17.21 9.94 -12.16
N LEU A 140 -18.05 9.03 -11.63
CA LEU A 140 -18.72 9.21 -10.34
C LEU A 140 -17.73 9.23 -9.16
N ASP A 141 -16.62 8.49 -9.26
CA ASP A 141 -15.61 8.44 -8.20
C ASP A 141 -14.93 9.80 -7.97
N VAL A 142 -14.82 10.67 -8.98
CA VAL A 142 -14.28 12.04 -8.84
C VAL A 142 -15.35 13.12 -8.74
N GLU A 143 -16.61 12.83 -9.11
CA GLU A 143 -17.72 13.79 -9.10
C GLU A 143 -17.96 14.37 -7.69
N VAL A 144 -17.82 13.52 -6.67
CA VAL A 144 -18.18 13.81 -5.27
C VAL A 144 -16.99 14.21 -4.39
N LEU A 145 -15.75 14.07 -4.87
CA LEU A 145 -14.56 14.17 -4.00
C LEU A 145 -14.36 15.57 -3.41
N VAL A 146 -14.62 16.63 -4.18
CA VAL A 146 -14.44 18.01 -3.67
C VAL A 146 -15.47 18.31 -2.57
N ASP A 147 -16.74 17.95 -2.77
CA ASP A 147 -17.79 18.10 -1.76
C ASP A 147 -17.48 17.27 -0.51
N LEU A 148 -16.98 16.04 -0.71
CA LEU A 148 -16.55 15.18 0.38
C LEU A 148 -15.38 15.77 1.16
N ARG A 149 -14.40 16.36 0.45
CA ARG A 149 -13.27 17.07 1.05
C ARG A 149 -13.76 18.23 1.91
N ASP A 150 -14.71 19.03 1.44
CA ASP A 150 -15.23 20.17 2.20
C ASP A 150 -15.97 19.72 3.47
N ALA A 151 -16.79 18.66 3.39
CA ALA A 151 -17.46 18.08 4.55
C ALA A 151 -16.46 17.53 5.58
N LEU A 152 -15.42 16.81 5.13
CA LEU A 152 -14.39 16.27 6.02
C LEU A 152 -13.50 17.36 6.62
N ALA A 153 -13.17 18.40 5.87
CA ALA A 153 -12.42 19.54 6.37
C ALA A 153 -13.18 20.26 7.48
N ALA A 154 -14.49 20.49 7.31
CA ALA A 154 -15.35 21.08 8.34
C ALA A 154 -15.41 20.20 9.60
N LEU A 155 -15.52 18.89 9.44
CA LEU A 155 -15.56 17.95 10.57
C LEU A 155 -14.22 17.91 11.33
N LEU A 156 -13.08 17.93 10.62
CA LEU A 156 -11.76 17.98 11.24
C LEU A 156 -11.54 19.31 11.97
N GLU A 157 -12.02 20.42 11.43
CA GLU A 157 -11.96 21.73 12.08
C GLU A 157 -12.76 21.75 13.37
N GLU A 158 -14.01 21.25 13.36
CA GLU A 158 -14.85 21.13 14.55
C GLU A 158 -14.17 20.28 15.65
N GLN A 159 -13.45 19.24 15.26
CA GLN A 159 -12.71 18.37 16.17
C GLN A 159 -11.33 18.90 16.58
N GLY A 160 -10.87 20.03 16.05
CA GLY A 160 -9.54 20.58 16.30
C GLY A 160 -8.39 19.74 15.72
N LYS A 161 -8.65 18.99 14.64
CA LYS A 161 -7.70 18.04 14.01
C LYS A 161 -7.20 18.47 12.65
N THR A 162 -7.51 19.69 12.20
CA THR A 162 -7.05 20.24 10.91
C THR A 162 -5.54 20.16 10.75
N GLU A 163 -4.78 20.52 11.78
CA GLU A 163 -3.32 20.46 11.74
C GLU A 163 -2.79 19.02 11.71
N TRP A 164 -3.50 18.07 12.33
CA TRP A 164 -3.12 16.66 12.28
C TRP A 164 -3.23 16.15 10.85
N ALA A 165 -4.38 16.41 10.21
CA ALA A 165 -4.60 16.03 8.82
C ALA A 165 -3.59 16.67 7.87
N ARG A 166 -3.28 17.96 8.04
CA ARG A 166 -2.26 18.66 7.24
C ARG A 166 -0.90 17.96 7.34
N GLN A 167 -0.43 17.65 8.55
CA GLN A 167 0.84 16.95 8.75
C GLN A 167 0.83 15.54 8.17
N GLU A 168 -0.29 14.83 8.25
CA GLU A 168 -0.44 13.52 7.61
C GLU A 168 -0.36 13.60 6.07
N PHE A 169 -1.01 14.58 5.45
CA PHE A 169 -0.98 14.75 3.99
C PHE A 169 0.42 15.14 3.51
N ASP A 170 1.09 16.06 4.22
CA ASP A 170 2.48 16.43 3.94
C ASP A 170 3.41 15.20 4.04
N ALA A 171 3.19 14.32 5.03
CA ALA A 171 3.97 13.10 5.19
C ALA A 171 3.75 12.11 4.04
N ILE A 172 2.52 12.01 3.49
CA ILE A 172 2.25 11.21 2.29
C ILE A 172 3.05 11.76 1.10
N LEU A 173 3.01 13.08 0.88
CA LEU A 173 3.74 13.72 -0.23
C LEU A 173 5.25 13.54 -0.08
N ALA A 174 5.78 13.63 1.14
CA ALA A 174 7.21 13.51 1.43
C ALA A 174 7.74 12.07 1.35
N ALA A 175 6.90 11.05 1.59
CA ALA A 175 7.34 9.66 1.64
C ALA A 175 7.87 9.14 0.29
N GLY A 176 7.37 9.67 -0.82
CA GLY A 176 7.72 9.23 -2.17
C GLY A 176 7.33 7.77 -2.45
N PRO A 177 7.78 7.19 -3.58
CA PRO A 177 7.46 5.82 -3.95
C PRO A 177 8.10 4.82 -2.95
N PRO A 178 7.39 3.76 -2.55
CA PRO A 178 7.91 2.79 -1.60
C PRO A 178 9.13 2.06 -2.18
N ALA A 179 10.15 1.86 -1.34
CA ALA A 179 11.33 1.11 -1.73
C ALA A 179 10.96 -0.33 -2.15
N PRO A 180 11.65 -0.90 -3.17
CA PRO A 180 11.45 -2.29 -3.56
C PRO A 180 11.65 -3.23 -2.36
N LYS A 181 10.72 -4.17 -2.18
CA LYS A 181 10.85 -5.18 -1.13
C LYS A 181 12.07 -6.05 -1.42
N ALA A 182 12.92 -6.27 -0.42
CA ALA A 182 14.16 -7.04 -0.59
C ALA A 182 13.93 -8.52 -0.97
N ASP A 183 12.85 -9.14 -0.50
CA ASP A 183 12.51 -10.55 -0.78
C ASP A 183 10.99 -10.70 -1.05
N PRO A 184 10.48 -10.24 -2.20
CA PRO A 184 9.04 -10.29 -2.50
C PRO A 184 8.53 -11.73 -2.59
N TRP A 185 9.38 -12.67 -3.00
CA TRP A 185 9.08 -14.11 -3.08
C TRP A 185 8.66 -14.73 -1.73
N ARG A 186 9.04 -14.12 -0.60
CA ARG A 186 8.65 -14.61 0.74
C ARG A 186 7.17 -14.41 1.07
N ARG A 187 6.43 -13.64 0.26
CA ARG A 187 4.97 -13.49 0.41
C ARG A 187 4.16 -14.57 -0.31
N THR A 188 4.82 -15.54 -0.94
CA THR A 188 4.16 -16.65 -1.64
C THR A 188 3.25 -17.42 -0.67
N SER A 189 1.96 -17.50 -0.97
CA SER A 189 1.01 -18.25 -0.15
C SER A 189 1.39 -19.74 -0.09
N GLY A 190 1.34 -20.35 1.11
CA GLY A 190 1.69 -21.76 1.31
C GLY A 190 3.17 -22.04 1.60
N MET A 191 4.05 -21.02 1.60
CA MET A 191 5.48 -21.17 1.90
C MET A 191 5.78 -21.88 3.24
N HIS A 192 4.91 -21.74 4.24
CA HIS A 192 5.07 -22.34 5.56
C HIS A 192 5.10 -23.88 5.53
N GLY A 193 4.61 -24.49 4.44
CA GLY A 193 4.73 -25.93 4.19
C GLY A 193 6.13 -26.38 3.78
N LEU A 194 7.05 -25.46 3.44
CA LEU A 194 8.41 -25.76 3.01
C LEU A 194 9.37 -25.72 4.20
N ARG A 195 10.01 -26.85 4.48
CA ARG A 195 10.76 -27.09 5.73
C ARG A 195 12.27 -27.08 5.57
N SER A 196 12.79 -27.13 4.35
CA SER A 196 14.23 -27.06 4.10
C SER A 196 14.65 -25.77 3.38
N ARG A 197 15.88 -25.31 3.67
CA ARG A 197 16.49 -24.16 2.95
C ARG A 197 16.61 -24.43 1.45
N ARG A 198 16.80 -25.69 1.06
CA ARG A 198 16.82 -26.16 -0.33
C ARG A 198 15.49 -25.90 -1.02
N GLN A 199 14.37 -26.27 -0.39
CA GLN A 199 13.02 -25.97 -0.89
C GLN A 199 12.80 -24.46 -1.04
N LEU A 200 13.30 -23.64 -0.11
CA LEU A 200 13.25 -22.18 -0.25
C LEU A 200 14.08 -21.67 -1.44
N GLY A 201 15.24 -22.27 -1.69
CA GLY A 201 16.07 -21.99 -2.88
C GLY A 201 15.29 -22.26 -4.18
N MET A 202 14.68 -23.44 -4.27
CA MET A 202 13.82 -23.84 -5.39
C MET A 202 12.63 -22.89 -5.57
N LEU A 203 11.93 -22.54 -4.47
CA LEU A 203 10.81 -21.61 -4.52
C LEU A 203 11.26 -20.23 -5.00
N ARG A 204 12.39 -19.70 -4.50
CA ARG A 204 12.94 -18.41 -4.91
C ARG A 204 13.24 -18.40 -6.40
N SER A 205 13.92 -19.42 -6.92
CA SER A 205 14.26 -19.53 -8.34
C SER A 205 13.02 -19.66 -9.23
N LEU A 206 12.01 -20.41 -8.79
CA LEU A 206 10.74 -20.56 -9.52
C LEU A 206 9.94 -19.25 -9.52
N TRP A 207 9.89 -18.56 -8.38
CA TRP A 207 9.25 -17.24 -8.25
C TRP A 207 9.91 -16.22 -9.19
N GLN A 208 11.24 -16.19 -9.25
CA GLN A 208 11.99 -15.30 -10.16
C GLN A 208 11.67 -15.58 -11.63
N ALA A 209 11.68 -16.86 -12.03
CA ALA A 209 11.32 -17.24 -13.39
C ALA A 209 9.88 -16.83 -13.75
N ARG A 210 8.95 -16.96 -12.79
CA ARG A 210 7.57 -16.52 -12.96
C ARG A 210 7.48 -15.01 -13.12
N ASP A 211 8.12 -14.26 -12.22
CA ASP A 211 8.13 -12.80 -12.21
C ASP A 211 8.72 -12.23 -13.51
N ASP A 212 9.82 -12.79 -13.99
CA ASP A 212 10.42 -12.42 -15.26
C ASP A 212 9.51 -12.68 -16.46
N LEU A 213 8.81 -13.83 -16.46
CA LEU A 213 7.88 -14.16 -17.53
C LEU A 213 6.62 -13.27 -17.49
N ALA A 214 6.12 -13.00 -16.28
CA ALA A 214 4.99 -12.12 -16.03
C ALA A 214 5.28 -10.70 -16.52
N ARG A 215 6.48 -10.17 -16.19
CA ARG A 215 6.97 -8.88 -16.67
C ARG A 215 7.05 -8.82 -18.18
N ARG A 216 7.70 -9.79 -18.82
CA ARG A 216 7.88 -9.82 -20.29
C ARG A 216 6.57 -9.90 -21.06
N ARG A 217 5.54 -10.52 -20.47
CA ARG A 217 4.23 -10.72 -21.12
C ARG A 217 3.20 -9.67 -20.72
N ASP A 218 3.52 -8.78 -19.79
CA ASP A 218 2.58 -7.88 -19.11
C ASP A 218 1.31 -8.60 -18.65
N VAL A 219 1.51 -9.65 -17.83
CA VAL A 219 0.43 -10.44 -17.23
C VAL A 219 0.70 -10.59 -15.74
N ALA A 220 -0.36 -10.54 -14.93
CA ALA A 220 -0.25 -10.71 -13.48
C ALA A 220 0.46 -12.04 -13.13
N PRO A 221 1.43 -12.05 -12.19
CA PRO A 221 2.22 -13.25 -11.87
C PRO A 221 1.38 -14.49 -11.53
N GLY A 222 0.29 -14.32 -10.79
CA GLY A 222 -0.61 -15.42 -10.42
C GLY A 222 -1.30 -16.09 -11.60
N ARG A 223 -1.52 -15.36 -12.72
CA ARG A 223 -2.07 -15.91 -13.97
C ARG A 223 -1.04 -16.68 -14.79
N VAL A 224 0.25 -16.37 -14.60
CA VAL A 224 1.35 -17.13 -15.22
C VAL A 224 1.53 -18.47 -14.52
N LEU A 225 1.70 -18.43 -13.20
CA LEU A 225 1.83 -19.64 -12.36
C LEU A 225 1.34 -19.34 -10.94
N PRO A 226 0.22 -19.96 -10.48
CA PRO A 226 -0.30 -19.74 -9.15
C PRO A 226 0.69 -20.14 -8.04
N ASP A 227 0.62 -19.44 -6.91
CA ASP A 227 1.47 -19.72 -5.72
C ASP A 227 1.36 -21.18 -5.28
N ALA A 228 0.15 -21.73 -5.22
CA ALA A 228 -0.09 -23.12 -4.85
C ALA A 228 0.60 -24.12 -5.80
N ALA A 229 0.67 -23.82 -7.10
CA ALA A 229 1.35 -24.67 -8.08
C ALA A 229 2.87 -24.63 -7.90
N MET A 230 3.44 -23.47 -7.57
CA MET A 230 4.86 -23.35 -7.23
C MET A 230 5.20 -24.16 -5.98
N VAL A 231 4.42 -24.00 -4.91
CA VAL A 231 4.62 -24.75 -3.66
C VAL A 231 4.50 -26.26 -3.88
N SER A 232 3.48 -26.69 -4.63
CA SER A 232 3.29 -28.11 -4.97
C SER A 232 4.46 -28.69 -5.77
N ALA A 233 4.97 -27.96 -6.77
CA ALA A 233 6.13 -28.40 -7.54
C ALA A 233 7.40 -28.51 -6.69
N VAL A 234 7.62 -27.58 -5.76
CA VAL A 234 8.76 -27.63 -4.83
C VAL A 234 8.62 -28.79 -3.84
N GLN A 235 7.41 -29.09 -3.35
CA GLN A 235 7.17 -30.21 -2.44
C GLN A 235 7.32 -31.57 -3.14
N ALA A 236 6.89 -31.67 -4.39
CA ALA A 236 6.99 -32.90 -5.18
C ALA A 236 8.41 -33.19 -5.67
N ASP A 237 9.27 -32.17 -5.77
CA ASP A 237 10.66 -32.25 -6.22
C ASP A 237 10.86 -33.16 -7.47
N PRO A 238 10.24 -32.81 -8.62
CA PRO A 238 10.27 -33.67 -9.79
C PRO A 238 11.69 -33.88 -10.32
N ALA A 239 12.01 -35.12 -10.69
CA ALA A 239 13.33 -35.52 -11.18
C ALA A 239 13.60 -35.11 -12.64
N ASN A 240 12.56 -34.87 -13.43
CA ASN A 240 12.65 -34.47 -14.84
C ASN A 240 11.40 -33.68 -15.29
N GLU A 241 11.43 -33.12 -16.50
CA GLU A 241 10.31 -32.38 -17.09
C GLU A 241 9.03 -33.21 -17.19
N GLY A 242 9.14 -34.51 -17.47
CA GLY A 242 7.99 -35.43 -17.52
C GLY A 242 7.27 -35.54 -16.17
N ALA A 243 8.03 -35.73 -15.10
CA ALA A 243 7.50 -35.76 -13.73
C ALA A 243 6.84 -34.42 -13.33
N LEU A 244 7.40 -33.29 -13.76
CA LEU A 244 6.78 -31.98 -13.53
C LEU A 244 5.44 -31.85 -14.27
N LEU A 245 5.35 -32.37 -15.51
CA LEU A 245 4.11 -32.39 -16.28
C LEU A 245 3.05 -33.30 -15.66
N GLU A 246 3.38 -34.22 -14.76
CA GLU A 246 2.38 -35.00 -14.04
C GLU A 246 1.67 -34.21 -12.93
N LEU A 247 2.18 -33.04 -12.56
CA LEU A 247 1.53 -32.20 -11.55
C LEU A 247 0.35 -31.40 -12.12
N PRO A 248 -0.72 -31.16 -11.34
CA PRO A 248 -1.79 -30.23 -11.69
C PRO A 248 -1.24 -28.86 -12.08
N VAL A 249 -1.96 -28.11 -12.92
CA VAL A 249 -1.54 -26.81 -13.51
C VAL A 249 -0.44 -26.93 -14.57
N PHE A 250 0.57 -27.80 -14.40
CA PHE A 250 1.66 -28.01 -15.37
C PHE A 250 1.22 -28.84 -16.58
N ARG A 251 0.21 -29.72 -16.42
CA ARG A 251 -0.48 -30.41 -17.52
C ARG A 251 -1.18 -29.47 -18.51
N GLY A 252 -1.53 -28.26 -18.06
CA GLY A 252 -2.27 -27.28 -18.86
C GLY A 252 -1.48 -26.82 -20.09
N ARG A 253 -2.18 -26.58 -21.20
CA ARG A 253 -1.56 -26.23 -22.51
C ARG A 253 -0.52 -25.10 -22.42
N ALA A 254 -0.81 -24.07 -21.62
CA ALA A 254 0.08 -22.92 -21.45
C ALA A 254 1.39 -23.30 -20.73
N ASN A 255 1.29 -23.99 -19.59
CA ASN A 255 2.45 -24.36 -18.78
C ASN A 255 3.24 -25.52 -19.37
N ARG A 256 2.61 -26.44 -20.12
CA ARG A 256 3.31 -27.49 -20.85
C ARG A 256 4.34 -26.93 -21.83
N LYS A 257 4.03 -25.83 -22.51
CA LYS A 257 4.98 -25.14 -23.41
C LYS A 257 6.16 -24.49 -22.68
N LEU A 258 6.03 -24.27 -21.37
CA LEU A 258 7.01 -23.61 -20.51
C LEU A 258 7.69 -24.58 -19.54
N VAL A 259 7.48 -25.89 -19.72
CA VAL A 259 7.98 -26.91 -18.79
C VAL A 259 9.49 -26.80 -18.58
N SER A 260 10.26 -26.55 -19.64
CA SER A 260 11.71 -26.39 -19.53
C SER A 260 12.11 -25.14 -18.73
N THR A 261 11.34 -24.05 -18.83
CA THR A 261 11.54 -22.85 -18.00
C THR A 261 11.33 -23.16 -16.52
N TRP A 262 10.25 -23.87 -16.19
CA TRP A 262 9.90 -24.21 -14.81
C TRP A 262 10.84 -25.25 -14.20
N PHE A 263 11.12 -26.32 -14.95
CA PHE A 263 12.05 -27.36 -14.52
C PHE A 263 13.46 -26.79 -14.37
N GLY A 264 13.93 -26.00 -15.33
CA GLY A 264 15.21 -25.31 -15.23
C GLY A 264 15.29 -24.38 -14.01
N ALA A 265 14.20 -23.71 -13.63
CA ALA A 265 14.15 -22.90 -12.42
C ALA A 265 14.25 -23.73 -11.13
N LEU A 266 13.55 -24.87 -11.06
CA LEU A 266 13.66 -25.82 -9.96
C LEU A 266 15.09 -26.36 -9.85
N THR A 267 15.70 -26.76 -10.96
CA THR A 267 17.08 -27.25 -11.01
C THR A 267 18.08 -26.20 -10.54
N ARG A 268 17.98 -24.95 -11.02
CA ARG A 268 18.82 -23.85 -10.51
C ARG A 268 18.72 -23.70 -9.00
N GLY A 269 17.52 -23.71 -8.45
CA GLY A 269 17.32 -23.62 -7.00
C GLY A 269 17.82 -24.84 -6.24
N ARG A 270 17.77 -26.04 -6.86
CA ARG A 270 18.32 -27.29 -6.32
C ARG A 270 19.85 -27.26 -6.29
N GLU A 271 20.49 -26.61 -7.25
CA GLU A 271 21.95 -26.57 -7.41
C GLU A 271 22.63 -25.41 -6.66
N LEU A 272 21.88 -24.49 -6.05
CA LEU A 272 22.45 -23.39 -5.26
C LEU A 272 23.44 -23.89 -4.18
N PRO A 273 24.62 -23.28 -4.01
CA PRO A 273 25.49 -23.59 -2.88
C PRO A 273 24.79 -23.42 -1.53
N GLU A 274 25.16 -24.21 -0.51
CA GLU A 274 24.59 -24.11 0.86
C GLU A 274 24.71 -22.69 1.47
N THR A 275 25.74 -21.94 1.07
CA THR A 275 25.98 -20.55 1.45
C THR A 275 24.97 -19.56 0.83
N GLU A 276 24.40 -19.90 -0.32
CA GLU A 276 23.45 -19.03 -1.06
C GLU A 276 21.98 -19.38 -0.81
N LEU A 277 21.72 -20.50 -0.14
CA LEU A 277 20.36 -20.93 0.18
C LEU A 277 19.68 -19.93 1.13
N PRO A 278 18.42 -19.54 0.86
CA PRO A 278 17.68 -18.65 1.74
C PRO A 278 17.56 -19.20 3.16
N LEU A 279 17.71 -18.33 4.15
CA LEU A 279 17.33 -18.64 5.52
C LEU A 279 15.80 -18.70 5.64
N HIS A 280 15.28 -19.56 6.53
CA HIS A 280 13.84 -19.64 6.84
C HIS A 280 13.31 -18.33 7.39
N SER A 281 14.03 -17.75 8.35
CA SER A 281 13.85 -16.38 8.80
C SER A 281 15.14 -15.63 8.54
N LYS A 282 15.06 -14.45 7.94
CA LYS A 282 16.14 -13.49 8.10
C LYS A 282 16.15 -13.03 9.56
N PRO A 283 17.32 -12.79 10.18
CA PRO A 283 17.38 -11.96 11.38
C PRO A 283 16.65 -10.65 11.04
N GLY A 284 15.57 -10.37 11.73
CA GLY A 284 14.90 -9.09 11.57
C GLY A 284 15.79 -8.02 12.20
N ASP A 285 15.87 -6.87 11.56
CA ASP A 285 16.43 -5.65 12.15
C ASP A 285 15.49 -5.03 13.22
N GLY A 286 14.49 -5.79 13.66
CA GLY A 286 13.45 -5.34 14.56
C GLY A 286 13.34 -6.27 15.76
N PRO A 287 12.55 -5.86 16.76
CA PRO A 287 12.36 -6.66 17.96
C PRO A 287 11.75 -8.03 17.64
N PRO A 288 11.99 -9.05 18.48
CA PRO A 288 11.42 -10.38 18.29
C PRO A 288 9.88 -10.33 18.24
N PRO A 289 9.21 -11.42 17.80
CA PRO A 289 7.76 -11.53 17.91
C PRO A 289 7.27 -11.24 19.34
N VAL A 290 6.21 -10.43 19.48
CA VAL A 290 5.71 -9.93 20.78
C VAL A 290 5.40 -11.05 21.78
N ASN A 291 4.94 -12.21 21.30
CA ASN A 291 4.67 -13.38 22.13
C ASN A 291 5.90 -13.99 22.81
N ARG A 292 7.12 -13.58 22.44
CA ARG A 292 8.39 -14.01 23.06
C ARG A 292 9.02 -12.95 23.95
N TRP A 293 8.40 -11.78 24.11
CA TRP A 293 9.02 -10.67 24.84
C TRP A 293 9.12 -10.99 26.33
N ALA A 294 8.04 -11.49 26.95
CA ALA A 294 8.03 -11.82 28.38
C ALA A 294 9.16 -12.79 28.78
N ASP A 295 9.52 -13.74 27.89
CA ASP A 295 10.60 -14.69 28.15
C ASP A 295 12.00 -14.11 27.90
N ARG A 296 12.13 -13.16 26.97
CA ARG A 296 13.43 -12.62 26.53
C ARG A 296 13.84 -11.36 27.27
N ASP A 297 12.89 -10.47 27.51
CA ASP A 297 13.07 -9.20 28.19
C ASP A 297 11.72 -8.83 28.87
N PRO A 298 11.52 -9.26 30.13
CA PRO A 298 10.31 -8.94 30.90
C PRO A 298 10.07 -7.43 31.06
N ALA A 299 11.14 -6.64 31.14
CA ALA A 299 11.07 -5.19 31.25
C ALA A 299 10.51 -4.57 29.96
N ALA A 300 11.02 -4.97 28.79
CA ALA A 300 10.47 -4.55 27.49
C ALA A 300 8.99 -4.96 27.33
N ALA A 301 8.62 -6.15 27.81
CA ALA A 301 7.23 -6.60 27.79
C ALA A 301 6.32 -5.72 28.66
N ALA A 302 6.79 -5.31 29.84
CA ALA A 302 6.08 -4.39 30.72
C ALA A 302 5.90 -3.01 30.07
N ARG A 303 6.99 -2.44 29.51
CA ARG A 303 6.95 -1.17 28.76
C ARG A 303 5.93 -1.20 27.62
N LEU A 304 5.96 -2.25 26.80
CA LEU A 304 5.02 -2.40 25.68
C LEU A 304 3.55 -2.53 26.14
N LYS A 305 3.31 -3.24 27.25
CA LYS A 305 1.97 -3.36 27.83
C LYS A 305 1.47 -2.00 28.31
N ALA A 306 2.29 -1.23 29.02
CA ALA A 306 1.97 0.11 29.49
C ALA A 306 1.70 1.06 28.32
N ALA A 307 2.60 1.10 27.32
CA ALA A 307 2.44 1.93 26.13
C ALA A 307 1.15 1.61 25.36
N ARG A 308 0.81 0.33 25.16
CA ARG A 308 -0.44 -0.06 24.49
C ARG A 308 -1.69 0.37 25.25
N ALA A 309 -1.68 0.25 26.58
CA ALA A 309 -2.80 0.68 27.41
C ALA A 309 -2.98 2.20 27.33
N GLY A 310 -1.90 2.97 27.42
CA GLY A 310 -1.93 4.42 27.28
C GLY A 310 -2.40 4.87 25.90
N LEU A 311 -1.84 4.29 24.82
CA LEU A 311 -2.27 4.60 23.45
C LEU A 311 -3.73 4.26 23.19
N ALA A 312 -4.26 3.20 23.81
CA ALA A 312 -5.68 2.88 23.72
C ALA A 312 -6.56 3.95 24.38
N GLN A 313 -6.14 4.51 25.53
CA GLN A 313 -6.85 5.62 26.18
C GLN A 313 -6.82 6.89 25.32
N VAL A 314 -5.67 7.24 24.75
CA VAL A 314 -5.55 8.38 23.83
C VAL A 314 -6.41 8.18 22.59
N SER A 315 -6.45 6.95 22.06
CA SER A 315 -7.28 6.58 20.90
C SER A 315 -8.76 6.79 21.17
N GLU A 316 -9.24 6.39 22.35
CA GLU A 316 -10.61 6.60 22.78
C GLU A 316 -10.92 8.09 22.99
N GLN A 317 -10.05 8.81 23.72
CA GLN A 317 -10.20 10.24 24.00
C GLN A 317 -10.36 11.07 22.73
N TRP A 318 -9.52 10.79 21.72
CA TRP A 318 -9.51 11.55 20.47
C TRP A 318 -10.33 10.90 19.37
N SER A 319 -10.92 9.72 19.59
CA SER A 319 -11.61 8.94 18.56
C SER A 319 -10.77 8.77 17.28
N VAL A 320 -9.49 8.41 17.45
CA VAL A 320 -8.54 8.14 16.35
C VAL A 320 -7.99 6.72 16.52
N PRO A 321 -7.94 5.87 15.48
CA PRO A 321 -7.37 4.54 15.60
C PRO A 321 -5.93 4.55 16.11
N VAL A 322 -5.56 3.58 16.95
CA VAL A 322 -4.22 3.52 17.57
C VAL A 322 -3.11 3.52 16.52
N GLU A 323 -3.32 2.85 15.39
CA GLU A 323 -2.36 2.81 14.27
C GLU A 323 -2.14 4.16 13.58
N ASN A 324 -3.06 5.12 13.75
CA ASN A 324 -2.94 6.50 13.28
C ASN A 324 -2.32 7.43 14.32
N LEU A 325 -2.33 7.05 15.60
CA LEU A 325 -1.55 7.73 16.62
C LEU A 325 -0.05 7.46 16.43
N LEU A 326 0.32 6.18 16.28
CA LEU A 326 1.67 5.75 15.97
C LEU A 326 1.68 4.40 15.26
N SER A 327 2.66 4.16 14.40
CA SER A 327 2.80 2.85 13.78
C SER A 327 3.13 1.77 14.82
N PRO A 328 2.51 0.57 14.75
CA PRO A 328 2.80 -0.51 15.71
C PRO A 328 4.28 -0.94 15.73
N ASP A 329 5.00 -0.80 14.62
CA ASP A 329 6.42 -1.12 14.54
C ASP A 329 7.28 -0.10 15.29
N LEU A 330 6.97 1.20 15.17
CA LEU A 330 7.67 2.26 15.89
C LEU A 330 7.54 2.09 17.41
N VAL A 331 6.32 1.87 17.89
CA VAL A 331 6.07 1.61 19.32
C VAL A 331 6.85 0.39 19.79
N ARG A 332 6.83 -0.71 19.02
CA ARG A 332 7.59 -1.90 19.36
C ARG A 332 9.10 -1.64 19.43
N ARG A 333 9.68 -0.94 18.45
CA ARG A 333 11.12 -0.65 18.45
C ARG A 333 11.51 0.20 19.64
N LEU A 334 10.76 1.26 19.91
CA LEU A 334 10.99 2.15 21.04
C LEU A 334 10.91 1.41 22.39
N MET A 335 9.90 0.55 22.59
CA MET A 335 9.75 -0.18 23.84
C MET A 335 10.80 -1.30 24.01
N TRP A 336 11.30 -1.86 22.90
CA TRP A 336 12.33 -2.88 22.94
C TRP A 336 13.73 -2.30 23.20
N THR A 337 14.02 -1.14 22.63
CA THR A 337 15.32 -0.46 22.78
C THR A 337 15.09 1.03 22.96
N PRO A 338 14.71 1.47 24.18
CA PRO A 338 14.47 2.87 24.47
C PRO A 338 15.78 3.68 24.38
N PRO A 339 15.71 4.99 24.08
CA PRO A 339 16.89 5.86 24.05
C PRO A 339 17.53 5.98 25.45
N THR A 340 18.79 6.39 25.49
CA THR A 340 19.53 6.70 26.72
C THR A 340 20.15 8.09 26.59
N PRO A 341 19.78 9.08 27.42
CA PRO A 341 18.76 9.01 28.48
C PRO A 341 17.34 8.75 27.94
N ALA A 342 16.46 8.23 28.79
CA ALA A 342 15.05 7.94 28.45
C ALA A 342 14.12 9.08 28.89
N ASP A 343 14.52 10.33 28.61
CA ASP A 343 13.70 11.51 28.87
C ASP A 343 12.79 11.84 27.68
N THR A 344 11.86 12.78 27.89
CA THR A 344 10.86 13.17 26.90
C THR A 344 11.47 13.67 25.60
N ASP A 345 12.60 14.40 25.66
CA ASP A 345 13.28 14.93 24.48
C ASP A 345 13.93 13.81 23.65
N ALA A 346 14.57 12.86 24.31
CA ALA A 346 15.16 11.70 23.66
C ALA A 346 14.10 10.79 23.03
N VAL A 347 12.96 10.58 23.73
CA VAL A 347 11.81 9.84 23.20
C VAL A 347 11.20 10.56 22.00
N ALA A 348 10.98 11.87 22.08
CA ALA A 348 10.48 12.67 20.97
C ALA A 348 11.41 12.60 19.74
N THR A 349 12.73 12.66 19.97
CA THR A 349 13.73 12.50 18.92
C THR A 349 13.66 11.12 18.26
N ALA A 350 13.53 10.06 19.05
CA ALA A 350 13.37 8.70 18.53
C ALA A 350 12.07 8.53 17.73
N LEU A 351 10.97 9.13 18.17
CA LEU A 351 9.69 9.12 17.45
C LEU A 351 9.80 9.83 16.10
N ARG A 352 10.40 11.04 16.05
CA ARG A 352 10.64 11.78 14.80
C ARG A 352 11.52 11.00 13.83
N ALA A 353 12.61 10.41 14.33
CA ALA A 353 13.48 9.54 13.52
C ALA A 353 12.74 8.31 12.96
N GLY A 354 11.70 7.85 13.65
CA GLY A 354 10.79 6.81 13.21
C GLY A 354 9.66 7.27 12.28
N GLY A 355 9.63 8.55 11.88
CA GLY A 355 8.62 9.13 11.00
C GLY A 355 7.30 9.52 11.68
N ALA A 356 7.29 9.64 13.01
CA ALA A 356 6.15 10.24 13.71
C ALA A 356 6.06 11.73 13.40
N ARG A 357 4.84 12.23 13.21
CA ARG A 357 4.54 13.65 12.96
C ARG A 357 4.53 14.41 14.29
N GLU A 358 4.70 15.73 14.26
CA GLU A 358 4.76 16.55 15.48
C GLU A 358 3.51 16.44 16.33
N TRP A 359 2.32 16.36 15.72
CA TRP A 359 1.08 16.15 16.46
C TRP A 359 1.06 14.81 17.22
N GLN A 360 1.64 13.76 16.63
CA GLN A 360 1.75 12.44 17.26
C GLN A 360 2.76 12.47 18.41
N VAL A 361 3.91 13.11 18.20
CA VAL A 361 4.94 13.29 19.21
C VAL A 361 4.37 14.07 20.41
N GLY A 362 3.68 15.19 20.16
CA GLY A 362 3.07 15.99 21.21
C GLY A 362 2.01 15.23 22.01
N LEU A 363 1.25 14.34 21.35
CA LEU A 363 0.18 13.59 22.01
C LEU A 363 0.67 12.33 22.76
N THR A 364 1.78 11.74 22.33
CA THR A 364 2.23 10.43 22.81
C THR A 364 3.58 10.43 23.51
N GLY A 365 4.37 11.51 23.42
CA GLY A 365 5.74 11.57 23.91
C GLY A 365 5.85 11.34 25.42
N GLU A 366 5.11 12.09 26.23
CA GLU A 366 5.09 11.92 27.70
C GLU A 366 4.59 10.53 28.09
N LEU A 367 3.47 10.09 27.50
CA LEU A 367 2.88 8.78 27.72
C LEU A 367 3.87 7.63 27.49
N LEU A 368 4.65 7.71 26.41
CA LEU A 368 5.65 6.69 26.09
C LEU A 368 6.89 6.79 26.98
N THR A 369 7.24 7.99 27.44
CA THR A 369 8.30 8.22 28.43
C THR A 369 7.93 7.55 29.75
N ASP A 370 6.70 7.76 30.23
CA ASP A 370 6.18 7.13 31.44
C ASP A 370 6.11 5.60 31.30
N ALA A 371 5.70 5.11 30.14
CA ALA A 371 5.69 3.68 29.86
C ALA A 371 7.10 3.07 29.92
N ILE A 372 8.13 3.82 29.51
CA ILE A 372 9.54 3.40 29.61
C ILE A 372 10.00 3.38 31.07
N ALA A 373 9.62 4.38 31.87
CA ALA A 373 10.00 4.43 33.28
C ALA A 373 9.40 3.30 34.15
N GLN A 374 8.31 2.67 33.69
CA GLN A 374 7.61 1.60 34.41
C GLN A 374 8.23 0.21 34.29
N GLY A 375 9.19 -0.02 33.38
CA GLY A 375 9.77 -1.35 33.13
C GLY A 375 11.24 -1.29 32.82
#